data_AF-A0A381ZVZ0-F1
#
_entry.id   AF-A0A381ZVZ0-F1
#
_cell.length_a   1.000
_cell.length_b   1.000
_cell.length_c   1.000
_cell.angle_alpha   90.00
_cell.angle_beta   90.00
_cell.angle_gamma   90.00
#
_symmetry.space_group_name_H-M   'P 1'
#
loop_
_entity.id
_entity.type
_entity.pdbx_description
1 polymer ?
#
loop_
_entity_poly.entity_id
_entity_poly.type
_entity_poly.pdbx_seq_one_letter_code
_entity_poly.pdbx_strand_id
1 'polypeptide(L)' 'MQIDSNIFKAYDIRGIYPSQINEKIAESIGRAFITFTEAVTVIVGRDMRQSSPPLFNAVTHGIITSGTNISDIGLVST' A
#
# COMPACT_ATOMS: atom_id res chain seq x y z
N MET A 1 -8.26 7.39 12.83
CA MET A 1 -8.62 7.63 11.42
C MET A 1 -9.83 6.77 11.11
N GLN A 2 -10.79 7.26 10.34
CA GLN A 2 -11.88 6.44 9.83
C GLN A 2 -11.50 5.90 8.44
N ILE A 3 -11.58 4.59 8.25
CA ILE A 3 -11.35 3.91 6.96
C ILE A 3 -12.69 3.29 6.55
N ASP A 4 -13.12 3.53 5.31
CA ASP A 4 -14.31 2.88 4.73
C ASP A 4 -14.02 1.39 4.55
N SER A 5 -14.66 0.53 5.35
CA SER A 5 -14.42 -0.92 5.30
C SER A 5 -14.78 -1.53 3.95
N ASN A 6 -15.60 -0.86 3.13
CA ASN A 6 -15.95 -1.34 1.81
C ASN A 6 -14.75 -1.38 0.85
N ILE A 7 -13.63 -0.72 1.14
CA ILE A 7 -12.45 -0.82 0.28
C ILE A 7 -11.79 -2.21 0.34
N PHE A 8 -12.01 -2.96 1.43
CA PHE A 8 -11.50 -4.32 1.58
C PHE A 8 -12.47 -5.30 0.90
N LYS A 9 -12.09 -5.78 -0.28
CA LYS A 9 -12.85 -6.75 -1.06
C LYS A 9 -12.42 -8.18 -0.71
N ALA A 10 -13.06 -9.16 -1.31
CA ALA A 10 -12.77 -10.58 -1.06
C ALA A 10 -11.32 -10.98 -1.38
N TYR A 11 -10.67 -10.31 -2.35
CA TYR A 11 -9.35 -10.71 -2.86
C TYR A 11 -8.30 -9.60 -2.85
N ASP A 12 -8.70 -8.35 -2.63
CA ASP A 12 -7.81 -7.19 -2.70
C ASP A 12 -8.43 -5.95 -2.05
N ILE A 13 -7.70 -4.83 -2.08
CA ILE A 13 -8.14 -3.53 -1.60
C ILE A 13 -8.43 -2.65 -2.81
N ARG A 14 -9.67 -2.19 -2.96
CA ARG A 14 -10.14 -1.36 -4.09
C ARG A 14 -11.03 -0.22 -3.64
N GLY A 15 -10.73 0.98 -4.12
CA GLY A 15 -11.51 2.18 -3.85
C GLY A 15 -11.12 3.33 -4.76
N ILE A 16 -11.92 4.38 -4.74
CA ILE A 16 -11.70 5.59 -5.53
C ILE A 16 -10.63 6.47 -4.86
N TYR A 17 -9.63 6.91 -5.63
CA TYR A 17 -8.65 7.90 -5.19
C TYR A 17 -9.16 9.33 -5.47
N PRO A 18 -9.02 10.30 -4.54
CA PRO A 18 -8.47 10.19 -3.18
C PRO A 18 -9.53 9.92 -2.09
N SER A 19 -10.80 9.77 -2.45
CA SER A 19 -11.92 9.81 -1.49
C SER A 19 -12.04 8.57 -0.60
N GLN A 20 -11.76 7.38 -1.12
CA GLN A 20 -11.83 6.11 -0.39
C GLN A 20 -10.43 5.53 -0.12
N ILE A 21 -9.49 5.74 -1.03
CA ILE A 21 -8.08 5.39 -0.86
C ILE A 21 -7.24 6.64 -1.07
N ASN A 22 -6.33 6.91 -0.13
CA ASN A 22 -5.37 8.01 -0.19
C ASN A 22 -4.08 7.59 0.51
N GLU A 23 -3.09 8.48 0.52
CA GLU A 23 -1.75 8.28 1.06
C GLU A 23 -1.80 7.84 2.53
N LYS A 24 -2.63 8.48 3.35
CA LYS A 24 -2.69 8.15 4.78
C LYS A 24 -3.26 6.74 5.01
N ILE A 25 -4.23 6.31 4.20
CA ILE A 25 -4.78 4.95 4.24
C ILE A 25 -3.75 3.95 3.71
N ALA A 26 -3.08 4.26 2.60
CA ALA A 26 -2.02 3.46 2.01
C ALA A 26 -0.87 3.19 3.00
N GLU A 27 -0.39 4.21 3.71
CA GLU A 27 0.63 4.06 4.75
C GLU A 27 0.15 3.14 5.88
N SER A 28 -1.10 3.31 6.32
CA SER A 28 -1.70 2.47 7.36
C SER A 28 -1.81 1.00 6.91
N ILE A 29 -2.15 0.76 5.65
CA ILE A 29 -2.16 -0.59 5.05
C ILE A 29 -0.75 -1.18 5.02
N GLY A 30 0.26 -0.41 4.60
CA GLY A 30 1.66 -0.85 4.58
C GLY A 30 2.14 -1.29 5.97
N ARG A 31 1.83 -0.50 7.02
CA ARG A 31 2.15 -0.85 8.40
C ARG A 31 1.43 -2.13 8.85
N ALA A 32 0.12 -2.21 8.60
CA ALA A 32 -0.71 -3.35 8.96
C ALA A 32 -0.27 -4.65 8.26
N PHE A 33 0.13 -4.56 6.99
CA PHE A 33 0.65 -5.68 6.23
C PHE A 33 1.89 -6.29 6.89
N ILE A 34 2.83 -5.46 7.36
CA ILE A 34 4.02 -5.94 8.08
C ILE A 34 3.67 -6.50 9.45
N THR A 35 2.78 -5.86 10.21
CA THR A 35 2.31 -6.40 11.50
C THR A 35 1.66 -7.77 11.34
N PHE A 36 0.95 -8.02 10.24
CA PHE A 36 0.29 -9.30 9.98
C PHE A 36 1.24 -10.37 9.43
N THR A 37 2.13 -10.00 8.51
CA THR A 37 2.97 -10.96 7.78
C THR A 37 4.32 -11.24 8.43
N GLU A 38 4.80 -10.33 9.29
CA GLU A 38 6.15 -10.36 9.86
C GLU A 38 7.26 -10.48 8.79
N ALA A 39 6.99 -10.01 7.57
CA ALA A 39 7.90 -10.15 6.44
C ALA A 39 9.21 -9.36 6.65
N VAL A 40 10.34 -9.99 6.35
CA VAL A 40 11.67 -9.36 6.46
C VAL A 40 11.97 -8.44 5.26
N THR A 41 11.45 -8.79 4.09
CA THR A 41 11.55 -8.01 2.84
C THR A 41 10.26 -8.12 2.05
N VAL A 42 9.78 -7.00 1.50
CA VAL A 42 8.60 -6.96 0.62
C VAL A 42 8.98 -6.47 -0.78
N ILE A 43 8.54 -7.19 -1.81
CA ILE A 43 8.64 -6.73 -3.20
C ILE A 43 7.44 -5.83 -3.48
N VAL A 44 7.69 -4.62 -3.99
CA VAL A 44 6.63 -3.65 -4.27
C VAL A 44 6.79 -3.16 -5.71
N GLY A 45 5.72 -3.28 -6.49
CA GLY A 45 5.59 -2.72 -7.84
C GLY A 45 4.31 -1.89 -7.94
N ARG A 46 4.20 -1.10 -9.01
CA ARG A 46 2.99 -0.29 -9.29
C ARG A 46 2.67 -0.26 -10.78
N ASP A 47 1.42 0.03 -11.10
CA ASP A 47 0.99 0.26 -12.49
C ASP A 47 1.16 1.73 -12.92
N MET A 48 0.67 2.07 -14.12
CA MET A 48 0.80 3.38 -14.75
C MET A 48 -0.23 4.44 -14.31
N ARG A 49 -1.08 4.19 -13.30
CA ARG A 49 -2.09 5.18 -12.89
C ARG A 49 -1.44 6.42 -12.28
N GLN A 50 -2.05 7.59 -12.49
CA GLN A 50 -1.57 8.85 -11.91
C GLN A 50 -1.57 8.86 -10.38
N SER A 51 -2.47 8.09 -9.76
CA SER A 51 -2.52 7.90 -8.31
C SER A 51 -1.45 6.95 -7.79
N SER A 52 -0.78 6.17 -8.66
CA SER A 52 0.15 5.13 -8.23
C SER A 52 1.43 5.68 -7.60
N PRO A 53 2.10 6.74 -8.10
CA PRO A 53 3.27 7.31 -7.43
C PRO A 53 3.03 7.78 -5.98
N PRO A 54 2.00 8.61 -5.66
CA PRO A 54 1.77 9.01 -4.27
C PRO A 54 1.36 7.84 -3.37
N LEU A 55 0.53 6.90 -3.86
CA LEU A 55 0.14 5.71 -3.09
C LEU A 55 1.32 4.77 -2.85
N PHE A 56 2.17 4.56 -3.84
CA PHE A 56 3.39 3.76 -3.72
C PHE A 56 4.30 4.34 -2.64
N ASN A 57 4.58 5.65 -2.67
CA ASN A 57 5.41 6.30 -1.67
C ASN A 57 4.84 6.13 -0.26
N ALA A 58 3.51 6.21 -0.12
CA ALA A 58 2.86 6.05 1.18
C ALA A 58 2.88 4.61 1.69
N VAL A 59 2.54 3.61 0.86
CA VAL A 59 2.60 2.19 1.24
C VAL A 59 4.02 1.79 1.63
N THR A 60 5.01 2.17 0.81
CA THR A 60 6.41 1.85 1.07
C THR A 60 6.94 2.54 2.33
N HIS A 61 6.54 3.78 2.59
CA HIS A 61 6.85 4.44 3.86
C HIS A 61 6.28 3.68 5.07
N GLY A 62 5.03 3.22 4.98
CA GLY A 62 4.40 2.41 6.02
C GLY A 62 5.12 1.09 6.27
N ILE A 63 5.58 0.42 5.21
CA ILE A 63 6.36 -0.81 5.31
C ILE A 63 7.74 -0.57 5.96
N ILE A 64 8.50 0.41 5.48
CA ILE A 64 9.86 0.70 5.96
C ILE A 64 9.84 1.12 7.44
N THR A 65 8.89 1.98 7.82
CA THR A 65 8.78 2.45 9.21
C THR A 65 8.31 1.37 10.19
N SER A 66 7.79 0.24 9.68
CA SER A 66 7.49 -0.96 10.47
C SER A 66 8.69 -1.91 10.64
N GLY A 67 9.88 -1.54 10.16
CA GLY A 67 11.13 -2.30 10.39
C GLY A 67 11.49 -3.32 9.31
N THR A 68 10.88 -3.21 8.13
CA THR A 68 11.06 -4.16 7.00
C THR A 68 11.74 -3.49 5.81
N ASN A 69 12.49 -4.28 5.03
CA ASN A 69 13.11 -3.82 3.79
C ASN A 69 12.16 -3.90 2.59
N ILE A 70 12.44 -3.10 1.56
CA ILE A 70 11.67 -3.12 0.30
C ILE A 70 12.60 -3.42 -0.87
N SER A 71 12.10 -4.23 -1.79
CA SER A 71 12.61 -4.35 -3.16
C SER A 71 11.60 -3.66 -4.11
N ASP A 72 11.91 -2.42 -4.50
CA ASP A 72 11.10 -1.69 -5.49
C ASP A 72 11.43 -2.20 -6.91
N ILE A 73 10.43 -2.76 -7.58
CA ILE A 73 10.54 -3.24 -8.97
C ILE A 73 9.94 -2.26 -9.98
N GLY A 74 9.49 -1.09 -9.53
CA GLY A 74 9.08 0.04 -10.36
C GLY A 74 7.72 -0.13 -11.03
N LEU A 75 7.63 0.41 -12.24
CA LEU A 75 6.45 0.32 -13.10
C LEU A 75 6.40 -1.06 -13.76
N VAL A 76 5.39 -1.86 -13.42
CA VAL A 76 5.30 -3.26 -13.85
C VAL A 76 3.84 -3.72 -13.90
N SER A 77 3.55 -4.78 -14.65
CA SER A 77 2.27 -5.51 -14.56
C SER A 77 2.26 -6.45 -13.36
N THR A 78 1.08 -6.68 -12.77
CA THR A 78 0.84 -7.78 -11.82
C THR A 78 0.75 -9.11 -12.57
#